data_AF-A0A258Q514-F1
#
_entry.id   AF-A0A258Q514-F1
#
_cell.length_a   1.000
_cell.length_b   1.000
_cell.length_c   1.000
_cell.angle_alpha   90.00
_cell.angle_beta   90.00
_cell.angle_gamma   90.00
#
_symmetry.space_group_name_H-M   'P 1'
#
loop_
_entity.id
_entity.type
_entity.pdbx_description
1 polymer ?
#
loop_
_entity_poly.entity_id
_entity_poly.type
_entity_poly.pdbx_seq_one_letter_code
_entity_poly.pdbx_strand_id
1 'polypeptide(L)'
;MNWTDLFIRRPVLSLVVSALVLVFGLKAVGSLPVNQYPQTQNAIVTITTAYYGADPETIAGFITQPLETAIAQSQGIDYLSSMSVSGLSTITATLKLNYDSNAALTQIQTQISSVKNQLPPQAQQPVLTVQIGQSTAAMYMGFYSDEIPNNAITDYLLRVVKPKLDAVDGVQNAEITGGRKFALRAWLDREKMAGLGIGADDVYSALAANNYLSAVGSTKGDMVAVDLVAGTDLHTLDEFRRLVVKKDGINIVYLDQVATVSMGSEDYNTNVAFSG
;
A
#
# COMPACT_ATOMS: atom_id res chain seq x y z
N MET A 1 -51.83 -39.12 17.02
CA MET A 1 -51.09 -39.85 15.94
C MET A 1 -49.62 -39.57 16.17
N ASN A 2 -48.87 -40.56 16.68
CA ASN A 2 -47.47 -40.39 17.08
C ASN A 2 -46.59 -40.59 15.83
N TRP A 3 -45.79 -39.60 15.47
CA TRP A 3 -44.97 -39.62 14.24
C TRP A 3 -43.96 -40.77 14.20
N THR A 4 -43.54 -41.28 15.36
CA THR A 4 -42.68 -42.46 15.51
C THR A 4 -43.35 -43.76 15.05
N ASP A 5 -44.67 -43.84 15.09
CA ASP A 5 -45.44 -45.05 14.74
C ASP A 5 -45.33 -45.38 13.23
N LEU A 6 -45.07 -44.36 12.38
CA LEU A 6 -44.79 -44.54 10.95
C LEU A 6 -43.50 -45.33 10.69
N PHE A 7 -42.45 -45.05 11.48
CA PHE A 7 -41.13 -45.70 11.37
C PHE A 7 -41.14 -47.13 11.95
N ILE A 8 -42.03 -47.40 12.92
CA ILE A 8 -42.22 -48.74 13.50
C ILE A 8 -43.03 -49.65 12.57
N ARG A 9 -44.08 -49.11 11.94
CA ARG A 9 -44.99 -49.90 11.07
C ARG A 9 -44.43 -50.13 9.66
N ARG A 10 -43.48 -49.32 9.19
CA ARG A 10 -42.85 -49.45 7.87
C ARG A 10 -41.32 -49.63 7.98
N PRO A 11 -40.83 -50.84 8.32
CA PRO A 11 -39.40 -51.09 8.54
C PRO A 11 -38.53 -50.79 7.31
N VAL A 12 -39.05 -50.99 6.10
CA VAL A 12 -38.35 -50.66 4.85
C VAL A 12 -38.09 -49.16 4.73
N LEU A 13 -39.05 -48.32 5.10
CA LEU A 13 -38.89 -46.85 5.04
C LEU A 13 -37.80 -46.38 6.01
N SER A 14 -37.81 -46.91 7.24
CA SER A 14 -36.77 -46.64 8.24
C SER A 14 -35.38 -47.05 7.77
N LEU A 15 -35.27 -48.21 7.10
CA LEU A 15 -34.01 -48.70 6.57
C LEU A 15 -33.47 -47.83 5.43
N VAL A 16 -34.35 -47.38 4.53
CA VAL A 16 -33.99 -46.45 3.44
C VAL A 16 -33.54 -45.09 3.99
N VAL A 17 -34.24 -44.53 4.97
CA VAL A 17 -33.87 -43.25 5.60
C VAL A 17 -32.52 -43.37 6.31
N SER A 18 -32.29 -44.43 7.08
CA SER A 18 -31.00 -44.68 7.73
C SER A 18 -29.87 -44.88 6.71
N ALA A 19 -30.13 -45.60 5.62
CA ALA A 19 -29.16 -45.78 4.54
C ALA A 19 -28.84 -44.44 3.84
N LEU A 20 -29.83 -43.58 3.61
CA LEU A 20 -29.62 -42.23 3.07
C LEU A 20 -28.74 -41.38 4.01
N VAL A 21 -29.05 -41.37 5.32
CA VAL A 21 -28.24 -40.65 6.32
C VAL A 21 -26.80 -41.17 6.33
N LEU A 22 -26.61 -42.49 6.24
CA LEU A 22 -25.28 -43.11 6.22
C LEU A 22 -24.50 -42.75 4.95
N VAL A 23 -25.14 -42.77 3.78
CA VAL A 23 -24.51 -42.39 2.50
C VAL A 23 -24.14 -40.89 2.51
N PHE A 24 -25.03 -40.01 2.96
CA PHE A 24 -24.71 -38.59 3.09
C PHE A 24 -23.63 -38.32 4.14
N GLY A 25 -23.63 -39.06 5.25
CA GLY A 25 -22.60 -38.99 6.28
C GLY A 25 -21.22 -39.41 5.74
N LEU A 26 -21.14 -40.53 5.02
CA LEU A 26 -19.91 -40.98 4.37
C LEU A 26 -19.38 -39.97 3.35
N LYS A 27 -20.28 -39.40 2.53
CA LYS A 27 -19.90 -38.32 1.60
C LYS A 27 -19.38 -37.09 2.35
N ALA A 28 -20.06 -36.69 3.44
CA ALA A 28 -19.72 -35.49 4.20
C ALA A 28 -18.31 -35.58 4.82
N VAL A 29 -17.92 -36.76 5.32
CA VAL A 29 -16.58 -37.00 5.87
C VAL A 29 -15.47 -36.68 4.87
N GLY A 30 -15.66 -37.02 3.59
CA GLY A 30 -14.68 -36.72 2.53
C GLY A 30 -14.67 -35.26 2.06
N SER A 31 -15.74 -34.48 2.33
CA SER A 31 -15.86 -33.08 1.91
C SER A 31 -15.54 -32.05 2.99
N LEU A 32 -15.33 -32.49 4.24
CA LEU A 32 -15.05 -31.57 5.34
C LEU A 32 -13.60 -31.06 5.25
N PRO A 33 -13.38 -29.73 5.24
CA PRO A 33 -12.03 -29.18 5.29
C PRO A 33 -11.39 -29.51 6.64
N VAL A 34 -10.16 -30.04 6.60
CA VAL A 34 -9.38 -30.32 7.81
C VAL A 34 -8.53 -29.10 8.13
N ASN A 35 -8.93 -28.36 9.16
CA ASN A 35 -8.19 -27.21 9.68
C ASN A 35 -7.42 -27.62 10.95
N GLN A 36 -6.18 -27.14 11.10
CA GLN A 36 -5.35 -27.41 12.28
C GLN A 36 -5.87 -26.71 13.55
N TYR A 37 -6.56 -25.58 13.39
CA TYR A 37 -7.11 -24.76 14.47
C TYR A 37 -8.54 -24.31 14.15
N PRO A 38 -9.35 -23.96 15.17
CA PRO A 38 -10.63 -23.29 14.95
C PRO A 38 -10.43 -22.00 14.14
N GLN A 39 -11.39 -21.65 13.30
CA GLN A 39 -11.39 -20.38 12.58
C GLN A 39 -11.55 -19.24 13.60
N THR A 40 -10.46 -18.56 13.91
CA THR A 40 -10.46 -17.32 14.71
C THR A 40 -10.17 -16.15 13.80
N GLN A 41 -11.09 -15.18 13.77
CA GLN A 41 -10.85 -13.92 13.08
C GLN A 41 -10.20 -12.97 14.07
N ASN A 42 -8.87 -13.04 14.14
CA ASN A 42 -8.08 -11.95 14.69
C ASN A 42 -7.70 -11.05 13.52
N ALA A 43 -8.14 -9.80 13.56
CA ALA A 43 -7.93 -8.87 12.46
C ALA A 43 -7.12 -7.68 12.93
N ILE A 44 -6.17 -7.28 12.10
CA ILE A 44 -5.29 -6.15 12.34
C ILE A 44 -5.55 -5.16 11.21
N VAL A 45 -5.75 -3.90 11.58
CA VAL A 45 -5.81 -2.80 10.63
C VAL A 45 -4.53 -2.00 10.79
N THR A 46 -3.69 -2.02 9.76
CA THR A 46 -2.47 -1.20 9.71
C THR A 46 -2.78 0.07 8.94
N ILE A 47 -2.52 1.21 9.57
CA ILE A 47 -2.66 2.54 9.00
C ILE A 47 -1.26 3.12 8.83
N THR A 48 -0.89 3.43 7.61
CA THR A 48 0.42 3.98 7.28
C THR A 48 0.25 5.37 6.68
N THR A 49 0.95 6.36 7.25
CA THR A 49 0.90 7.75 6.80
C THR A 49 2.32 8.23 6.57
N ALA A 50 2.66 8.54 5.31
CA ALA A 50 3.97 9.07 4.96
C ALA A 50 3.99 10.60 5.10
N TYR A 51 5.01 11.12 5.78
CA TYR A 51 5.29 12.55 5.84
C TYR A 51 6.79 12.79 5.64
N TYR A 52 7.19 12.76 4.37
CA TYR A 52 8.60 12.77 3.97
C TYR A 52 9.33 14.01 4.48
N GLY A 53 10.55 13.79 5.01
CA GLY A 53 11.41 14.87 5.51
C GLY A 53 11.14 15.32 6.94
N ALA A 54 10.08 14.83 7.59
CA ALA A 54 9.82 15.10 9.01
C ALA A 54 10.62 14.14 9.92
N ASP A 55 11.06 14.67 11.05
CA ASP A 55 11.69 13.89 12.12
C ASP A 55 10.64 13.08 12.91
N PRO A 56 11.05 12.05 13.66
CA PRO A 56 10.13 11.19 14.40
C PRO A 56 9.26 11.93 15.43
N GLU A 57 9.75 12.99 16.07
CA GLU A 57 9.02 13.73 17.11
C GLU A 57 7.93 14.59 16.48
N THR A 58 8.23 15.26 15.36
CA THR A 58 7.23 15.96 14.55
C THR A 58 6.14 15.01 14.05
N ILE A 59 6.51 13.82 13.57
CA ILE A 59 5.53 12.82 13.11
C ILE A 59 4.67 12.33 14.26
N ALA A 60 5.28 12.03 15.41
CA ALA A 60 4.55 11.59 16.59
C ALA A 60 3.49 12.61 17.02
N GLY A 61 3.86 13.90 17.10
CA GLY A 61 2.97 14.96 17.56
C GLY A 61 1.90 15.40 16.56
N PHE A 62 2.25 15.51 15.27
CA PHE A 62 1.36 16.12 14.26
C PHE A 62 0.65 15.12 13.35
N ILE A 63 1.08 13.85 13.32
CA ILE A 63 0.46 12.80 12.49
C ILE A 63 -0.08 11.69 13.38
N THR A 64 0.81 11.03 14.13
CA THR A 64 0.50 9.81 14.85
C THR A 64 -0.52 10.07 15.96
N GLN A 65 -0.31 11.08 16.81
CA GLN A 65 -1.16 11.33 17.96
C GLN A 65 -2.59 11.79 17.62
N PRO A 66 -2.82 12.70 16.64
CA PRO A 66 -4.16 13.05 16.18
C PRO A 66 -4.90 11.84 15.57
N LEU A 67 -4.21 11.04 14.74
CA LEU A 67 -4.78 9.84 14.15
C LEU A 67 -5.11 8.78 15.22
N GLU A 68 -4.19 8.51 16.14
CA GLU A 68 -4.37 7.53 17.21
C GLU A 68 -5.57 7.89 18.10
N THR A 69 -5.70 9.17 18.46
CA THR A 69 -6.80 9.66 19.30
C THR A 69 -8.15 9.53 18.58
N ALA A 70 -8.21 9.80 17.28
CA ALA A 70 -9.41 9.62 16.48
C ALA A 70 -9.77 8.14 16.31
N ILE A 71 -8.78 7.31 15.96
CA ILE A 71 -8.94 5.88 15.72
C ILE A 71 -9.39 5.18 17.01
N ALA A 72 -8.87 5.55 18.17
CA ALA A 72 -9.24 5.00 19.47
C ALA A 72 -10.73 5.14 19.81
N GLN A 73 -11.45 6.07 19.19
CA GLN A 73 -12.90 6.23 19.35
C GLN A 73 -13.71 5.25 18.48
N SER A 74 -13.06 4.45 17.64
CA SER A 74 -13.71 3.44 16.81
C SER A 74 -14.08 2.22 17.65
N GLN A 75 -15.24 1.65 17.36
CA GLN A 75 -15.68 0.42 18.02
C GLN A 75 -14.93 -0.80 17.47
N GLY A 76 -14.78 -1.82 18.31
CA GLY A 76 -14.18 -3.10 17.91
C GLY A 76 -12.66 -3.16 18.02
N ILE A 77 -11.99 -2.07 18.40
CA ILE A 77 -10.56 -2.07 18.72
C ILE A 77 -10.35 -2.67 20.11
N ASP A 78 -9.37 -3.55 20.25
CA ASP A 78 -8.88 -4.10 21.51
C ASP A 78 -7.75 -3.23 22.06
N TYR A 79 -6.70 -3.02 21.24
CA TYR A 79 -5.59 -2.13 21.56
C TYR A 79 -4.98 -1.50 20.30
N LEU A 80 -4.28 -0.39 20.51
CA LEU A 80 -3.51 0.30 19.48
C LEU A 80 -2.02 0.20 19.81
N SER A 81 -1.20 0.11 18.77
CA SER A 81 0.25 0.28 18.85
C SER A 81 0.69 1.21 17.73
N SER A 82 1.52 2.19 18.02
CA SER A 82 2.00 3.16 17.05
C SER A 82 3.52 3.22 17.03
N MET A 83 4.07 3.43 15.84
CA MET A 83 5.51 3.60 15.60
C MET A 83 5.70 4.78 14.68
N SER A 84 6.50 5.75 15.13
CA SER A 84 6.88 6.93 14.34
C SER A 84 8.37 6.87 14.07
N VAL A 85 8.73 6.82 12.79
CA VAL A 85 10.12 6.90 12.31
C VAL A 85 10.23 8.06 11.34
N SER A 86 11.45 8.46 10.98
CA SER A 86 11.62 9.59 10.05
C SER A 86 10.91 9.32 8.73
N GLY A 87 10.06 10.25 8.32
CA GLY A 87 9.27 10.14 7.10
C GLY A 87 7.99 9.28 7.17
N LEU A 88 7.76 8.51 8.24
CA LEU A 88 6.70 7.50 8.25
C LEU A 88 6.05 7.31 9.65
N SER A 89 4.72 7.36 9.68
CA SER A 89 3.89 6.92 10.81
C SER A 89 3.22 5.59 10.49
N THR A 90 3.28 4.64 11.41
CA THR A 90 2.57 3.36 11.33
C THR A 90 1.74 3.16 12.60
N ILE A 91 0.42 3.04 12.46
CA ILE A 91 -0.51 2.73 13.54
C ILE A 91 -1.10 1.36 13.26
N THR A 92 -1.03 0.47 14.25
CA THR A 92 -1.55 -0.88 14.20
C THR A 92 -2.72 -0.98 15.17
N ALA A 93 -3.92 -1.16 14.63
CA ALA A 93 -5.13 -1.37 15.41
C ALA A 93 -5.48 -2.86 15.44
N THR A 94 -5.32 -3.48 16.60
CA THR A 94 -5.73 -4.87 16.81
C THR A 94 -7.19 -4.90 17.20
N LEU A 95 -7.99 -5.65 16.44
CA LEU A 95 -9.43 -5.77 16.69
C LEU A 95 -9.73 -6.84 17.73
N LYS A 96 -10.87 -6.68 18.42
CA LYS A 96 -11.40 -7.70 19.33
C LYS A 96 -11.67 -9.00 18.55
N LEU A 97 -11.41 -10.12 19.20
CA LEU A 97 -11.62 -11.44 18.63
C LEU A 97 -13.06 -11.58 18.08
N ASN A 98 -13.17 -12.01 16.82
CA ASN A 98 -14.44 -12.19 16.10
C ASN A 98 -15.27 -10.90 15.88
N TYR A 99 -14.66 -9.72 16.01
CA TYR A 99 -15.29 -8.48 15.58
C TYR A 99 -15.26 -8.37 14.04
N ASP A 100 -16.32 -7.80 13.46
CA ASP A 100 -16.40 -7.61 12.00
C ASP A 100 -15.32 -6.63 11.52
N SER A 101 -14.37 -7.14 10.75
CA SER A 101 -13.23 -6.37 10.24
C SER A 101 -13.64 -5.28 9.24
N ASN A 102 -14.71 -5.50 8.47
CA ASN A 102 -15.21 -4.51 7.51
C ASN A 102 -15.93 -3.36 8.24
N ALA A 103 -16.69 -3.69 9.29
CA ALA A 103 -17.31 -2.68 10.15
C ALA A 103 -16.26 -1.82 10.85
N ALA A 104 -15.21 -2.46 11.41
CA ALA A 104 -14.09 -1.75 12.01
C ALA A 104 -13.37 -0.86 11.01
N LEU A 105 -13.05 -1.37 9.81
CA LEU A 105 -12.39 -0.60 8.76
C LEU A 105 -13.18 0.65 8.38
N THR A 106 -14.50 0.50 8.19
CA THR A 106 -15.39 1.62 7.85
C THR A 106 -15.41 2.68 8.95
N GLN A 107 -15.46 2.24 10.22
CA GLN A 107 -15.44 3.14 11.37
C GLN A 107 -14.11 3.88 11.48
N ILE A 108 -12.99 3.16 11.38
CA ILE A 108 -11.62 3.72 11.41
C ILE A 108 -11.46 4.74 10.28
N GLN A 109 -11.88 4.42 9.06
CA GLN A 109 -11.82 5.34 7.92
C GLN A 109 -12.66 6.61 8.16
N THR A 110 -13.82 6.48 8.79
CA THR A 110 -14.67 7.61 9.18
C THR A 110 -13.96 8.50 10.20
N GLN A 111 -13.32 7.90 11.21
CA GLN A 111 -12.58 8.67 12.22
C GLN A 111 -11.33 9.34 11.65
N ILE A 112 -10.58 8.69 10.77
CA ILE A 112 -9.44 9.30 10.07
C ILE A 112 -9.92 10.49 9.23
N SER A 113 -11.06 10.35 8.56
CA SER A 113 -11.62 11.42 7.73
C SER A 113 -12.05 12.63 8.56
N SER A 114 -12.48 12.45 9.81
CA SER A 114 -12.91 13.55 10.69
C SER A 114 -11.75 14.43 11.16
N VAL A 115 -10.55 13.86 11.28
CA VAL A 115 -9.32 14.58 11.69
C VAL A 115 -8.37 14.89 10.55
N LYS A 116 -8.76 14.61 9.29
CA LYS A 116 -7.92 14.86 8.11
C LYS A 116 -7.43 16.31 8.02
N ASN A 117 -8.27 17.27 8.44
CA ASN A 117 -7.94 18.70 8.42
C ASN A 117 -6.95 19.12 9.52
N GLN A 118 -6.65 18.25 10.49
CA GLN A 118 -5.66 18.49 11.55
C GLN A 118 -4.26 18.03 11.10
N LEU A 119 -4.17 17.25 10.02
CA LEU A 119 -2.90 16.80 9.47
C LEU A 119 -2.23 17.93 8.66
N PRO A 120 -0.90 18.03 8.70
CA PRO A 120 -0.14 18.90 7.81
C PRO A 120 -0.52 18.69 6.34
N PRO A 121 -0.67 19.76 5.54
CA PRO A 121 -1.09 19.66 4.14
C PRO A 121 -0.08 18.93 3.24
N GLN A 122 1.18 18.82 3.67
CA GLN A 122 2.24 18.11 2.95
C GLN A 122 2.30 16.61 3.30
N ALA A 123 1.52 16.15 4.28
CA ALA A 123 1.44 14.73 4.61
C ALA A 123 0.63 13.96 3.55
N GLN A 124 1.04 12.73 3.27
CA GLN A 124 0.29 11.84 2.38
C GLN A 124 -1.00 11.37 3.06
N GLN A 125 -1.97 10.96 2.25
CA GLN A 125 -3.20 10.41 2.78
C GLN A 125 -2.92 9.06 3.47
N PRO A 126 -3.48 8.81 4.67
CA PRO A 126 -3.31 7.53 5.35
C PRO A 126 -3.81 6.37 4.48
N VAL A 127 -2.99 5.33 4.36
CA VAL A 127 -3.32 4.09 3.66
C VAL A 127 -3.68 3.03 4.70
N LEU A 128 -4.84 2.39 4.54
CA LEU A 128 -5.33 1.36 5.44
C LEU A 128 -5.17 -0.01 4.77
N THR A 129 -4.56 -0.96 5.49
CA THR A 129 -4.47 -2.36 5.08
C THR A 129 -5.09 -3.22 6.17
N VAL A 130 -5.95 -4.17 5.79
CA VAL A 130 -6.55 -5.13 6.71
C VAL A 130 -5.93 -6.50 6.50
N GLN A 131 -5.42 -7.09 7.56
CA GLN A 131 -4.96 -8.47 7.59
C GLN A 131 -5.87 -9.26 8.53
N ILE A 132 -6.40 -10.40 8.06
CA ILE A 132 -7.29 -11.27 8.83
C ILE A 132 -6.58 -12.60 9.05
N GLY A 133 -6.51 -13.05 10.30
CA GLY A 133 -5.92 -14.32 10.67
C GLY A 133 -4.44 -14.20 10.98
N GLN A 134 -3.61 -15.04 10.35
CA GLN A 134 -2.17 -15.11 10.64
C GLN A 134 -1.41 -14.02 9.89
N SER A 135 -0.47 -13.36 10.58
CA SER A 135 0.48 -12.42 9.98
C SER A 135 1.65 -13.11 9.28
N THR A 136 1.70 -14.44 9.30
CA THR A 136 2.79 -15.21 8.68
C THR A 136 2.44 -15.49 7.23
N ALA A 137 3.35 -15.16 6.32
CA ALA A 137 3.18 -15.51 4.91
C ALA A 137 3.11 -17.03 4.72
N ALA A 138 2.21 -17.49 3.86
CA ALA A 138 2.11 -18.91 3.50
C ALA A 138 3.35 -19.42 2.75
N MET A 139 4.06 -18.52 2.06
CA MET A 139 5.26 -18.80 1.30
C MET A 139 6.16 -17.56 1.24
N TYR A 140 7.47 -17.77 1.32
CA TYR A 140 8.47 -16.75 1.01
C TYR A 140 9.23 -17.16 -0.26
N MET A 141 9.48 -16.20 -1.14
CA MET A 141 10.25 -16.40 -2.36
C MET A 141 11.38 -15.37 -2.43
N GLY A 142 12.62 -15.86 -2.53
CA GLY A 142 13.79 -15.02 -2.76
C GLY A 142 14.07 -14.86 -4.25
N PHE A 143 14.37 -13.63 -4.68
CA PHE A 143 14.77 -13.33 -6.06
C PHE A 143 16.16 -12.70 -6.06
N TYR A 144 17.06 -13.24 -6.89
CA TYR A 144 18.46 -12.82 -6.97
C TYR A 144 18.96 -12.93 -8.42
N SER A 145 19.93 -12.09 -8.78
CA SER A 145 20.67 -12.17 -10.04
C SER A 145 22.06 -11.55 -9.87
N ASP A 146 23.09 -12.17 -10.45
CA ASP A 146 24.44 -11.59 -10.55
C ASP A 146 24.56 -10.55 -11.69
N GLU A 147 23.66 -10.61 -12.67
CA GLU A 147 23.69 -9.78 -13.88
C GLU A 147 22.72 -8.59 -13.81
N ILE A 148 21.56 -8.79 -13.19
CA ILE A 148 20.49 -7.80 -13.13
C ILE A 148 20.61 -7.03 -11.81
N PRO A 149 20.69 -5.69 -11.84
CA PRO A 149 20.75 -4.92 -10.60
C PRO A 149 19.44 -5.02 -9.81
N ASN A 150 19.53 -4.97 -8.48
CA ASN A 150 18.39 -5.20 -7.57
C ASN A 150 17.16 -4.32 -7.84
N ASN A 151 17.36 -3.10 -8.36
CA ASN A 151 16.26 -2.22 -8.73
C ASN A 151 15.50 -2.70 -9.96
N ALA A 152 16.18 -3.23 -10.97
CA ALA A 152 15.56 -3.86 -12.13
C ALA A 152 14.84 -5.17 -11.76
N ILE A 153 15.39 -5.95 -10.81
CA ILE A 153 14.68 -7.11 -10.24
C ILE A 153 13.38 -6.65 -9.59
N THR A 154 13.44 -5.67 -8.70
CA THR A 154 12.26 -5.12 -8.00
C THR A 154 11.20 -4.65 -8.99
N ASP A 155 11.64 -3.95 -10.03
CA ASP A 155 10.76 -3.45 -11.09
C ASP A 155 10.05 -4.57 -11.85
N TYR A 156 10.78 -5.62 -12.23
CA TYR A 156 10.21 -6.81 -12.85
C TYR A 156 9.20 -7.51 -11.92
N LEU A 157 9.52 -7.63 -10.63
CA LEU A 157 8.61 -8.21 -9.64
C LEU A 157 7.31 -7.41 -9.53
N LEU A 158 7.40 -6.08 -9.44
CA LEU A 158 6.24 -5.20 -9.31
C LEU A 158 5.32 -5.25 -10.55
N ARG A 159 5.90 -5.23 -11.75
CA ARG A 159 5.11 -5.11 -12.99
C ARG A 159 4.62 -6.43 -13.55
N VAL A 160 5.35 -7.52 -13.32
CA VAL A 160 5.09 -8.81 -13.99
C VAL A 160 4.71 -9.91 -13.01
N VAL A 161 5.43 -10.05 -11.90
CA VAL A 161 5.26 -11.19 -10.99
C VAL A 161 4.12 -10.95 -10.01
N LYS A 162 4.11 -9.82 -9.30
CA LYS A 162 3.09 -9.48 -8.30
C LYS A 162 1.66 -9.54 -8.86
N PRO A 163 1.33 -8.93 -10.02
CA PRO A 163 -0.03 -9.01 -10.56
C PRO A 163 -0.48 -10.43 -10.88
N LYS A 164 0.45 -11.32 -11.28
CA LYS A 164 0.14 -12.73 -11.54
C LYS A 164 -0.11 -13.52 -10.26
N LEU A 165 0.60 -13.20 -9.18
CA LEU A 165 0.41 -13.83 -7.88
C LEU A 165 -0.86 -13.34 -7.19
N ASP A 166 -1.11 -12.03 -7.21
CA ASP A 166 -2.33 -11.43 -6.66
C ASP A 166 -3.60 -11.93 -7.37
N ALA A 167 -3.50 -12.38 -8.63
CA ALA A 167 -4.61 -12.94 -9.39
C ALA A 167 -4.92 -14.42 -9.09
N VAL A 168 -4.10 -15.10 -8.27
CA VAL A 168 -4.35 -16.50 -7.89
C VAL A 168 -5.45 -16.56 -6.85
N ASP A 169 -6.44 -17.44 -7.07
CA ASP A 169 -7.55 -17.62 -6.13
C ASP A 169 -7.05 -18.04 -4.73
N GLY A 170 -7.53 -17.35 -3.70
CA GLY A 170 -7.09 -17.51 -2.32
C GLY A 170 -5.85 -16.70 -1.91
N VAL A 171 -5.19 -15.97 -2.81
CA VAL A 171 -4.10 -15.04 -2.45
C VAL A 171 -4.68 -13.70 -2.02
N GLN A 172 -4.43 -13.30 -0.77
CA GLN A 172 -4.87 -12.00 -0.25
C GLN A 172 -3.94 -10.86 -0.71
N ASN A 173 -2.62 -11.07 -0.63
CA ASN A 173 -1.61 -10.08 -1.01
C ASN A 173 -0.25 -10.76 -1.23
N ALA A 174 0.36 -10.54 -2.39
CA ALA A 174 1.77 -10.83 -2.63
C ALA A 174 2.64 -9.62 -2.27
N GLU A 175 3.10 -9.55 -1.02
CA GLU A 175 3.96 -8.46 -0.55
C GLU A 175 5.40 -8.60 -1.09
N ILE A 176 6.00 -7.49 -1.50
CA ILE A 176 7.43 -7.42 -1.88
C ILE A 176 8.20 -6.78 -0.73
N THR A 177 9.00 -7.58 -0.04
CA THR A 177 9.89 -7.12 1.03
C THR A 177 11.27 -6.78 0.47
N GLY A 178 11.90 -5.70 0.97
CA GLY A 178 13.26 -5.30 0.56
C GLY A 178 13.36 -4.75 -0.87
N GLY A 179 12.23 -4.39 -1.48
CA GLY A 179 12.19 -3.85 -2.82
C GLY A 179 12.96 -2.52 -2.93
N ARG A 180 13.74 -2.37 -3.99
CA ARG A 180 14.50 -1.17 -4.33
C ARG A 180 13.91 -0.52 -5.59
N LYS A 181 12.80 0.20 -5.45
CA LYS A 181 12.17 0.87 -6.61
C LYS A 181 13.12 1.90 -7.20
N PHE A 182 13.05 2.09 -8.52
CA PHE A 182 13.77 3.17 -9.18
C PHE A 182 13.29 4.53 -8.65
N ALA A 183 14.24 5.41 -8.34
CA ALA A 183 13.98 6.80 -8.02
C ALA A 183 15.01 7.71 -8.69
N LEU A 184 14.54 8.81 -9.27
CA LEU A 184 15.40 9.92 -9.67
C LEU A 184 15.72 10.75 -8.43
N ARG A 185 17.01 10.96 -8.17
CA ARG A 185 17.49 11.70 -7.00
C ARG A 185 18.31 12.89 -7.45
N ALA A 186 18.01 14.05 -6.88
CA ALA A 186 18.78 15.28 -7.03
C ALA A 186 19.53 15.56 -5.72
N TRP A 187 20.85 15.39 -5.73
CA TRP A 187 21.71 15.69 -4.59
C TRP A 187 22.13 17.15 -4.64
N LEU A 188 21.52 17.97 -3.80
CA LEU A 188 21.72 19.42 -3.79
C LEU A 188 23.16 19.80 -3.43
N ASP A 189 23.76 20.68 -4.23
CA ASP A 189 25.09 21.22 -4.03
C ASP A 189 24.99 22.61 -3.39
N ARG A 190 25.30 22.68 -2.10
CA ARG A 190 25.16 23.90 -1.29
C ARG A 190 25.96 25.07 -1.85
N GLU A 191 27.17 24.83 -2.36
CA GLU A 191 28.05 25.91 -2.84
C GLU A 191 27.52 26.50 -4.14
N LYS A 192 27.11 25.65 -5.09
CA LYS A 192 26.52 26.10 -6.36
C LYS A 192 25.18 26.80 -6.15
N MET A 193 24.34 26.26 -5.27
CA MET A 193 23.08 26.89 -4.89
C MET A 193 23.28 28.28 -4.31
N ALA A 194 24.23 28.44 -3.38
CA ALA A 194 24.55 29.73 -2.79
C ALA A 194 25.09 30.73 -3.84
N GLY A 195 25.96 30.27 -4.75
CA GLY A 195 26.50 31.10 -5.84
C GLY A 195 25.45 31.56 -6.85
N LEU A 196 24.36 30.81 -7.02
CA LEU A 196 23.26 31.12 -7.94
C LEU A 196 22.03 31.73 -7.23
N GLY A 197 22.11 31.94 -5.91
CA GLY A 197 21.02 32.50 -5.11
C GLY A 197 19.74 31.66 -5.16
N ILE A 198 19.89 30.34 -5.09
CA ILE A 198 18.80 29.35 -5.14
C ILE A 198 18.68 28.66 -3.78
N GLY A 199 17.46 28.65 -3.24
CA GLY A 199 17.12 27.92 -2.02
C GLY A 199 16.70 26.47 -2.29
N ALA A 200 16.67 25.64 -1.25
CA ALA A 200 16.17 24.26 -1.37
C ALA A 200 14.64 24.24 -1.65
N ASP A 201 13.93 25.24 -1.16
CA ASP A 201 12.52 25.53 -1.41
C ASP A 201 12.25 25.88 -2.87
N ASP A 202 13.14 26.62 -3.54
CA ASP A 202 13.05 26.88 -4.98
C ASP A 202 13.12 25.56 -5.77
N VAL A 203 14.07 24.68 -5.42
CA VAL A 203 14.23 23.37 -6.07
C VAL A 203 13.01 22.47 -5.82
N TYR A 204 12.52 22.43 -4.57
CA TYR A 204 11.31 21.67 -4.22
C TYR A 204 10.10 22.15 -5.02
N SER A 205 9.90 23.47 -5.10
CA SER A 205 8.79 24.08 -5.82
C SER A 205 8.87 23.81 -7.32
N ALA A 206 10.07 23.89 -7.90
CA ALA A 206 10.30 23.58 -9.31
C ALA A 206 9.98 22.11 -9.62
N LEU A 207 10.41 21.18 -8.77
CA LEU A 207 10.10 19.75 -8.91
C LEU A 207 8.60 19.47 -8.81
N ALA A 208 7.92 20.09 -7.82
CA ALA A 208 6.48 19.92 -7.63
C ALA A 208 5.66 20.50 -8.81
N ALA A 209 6.10 21.62 -9.39
CA ALA A 209 5.38 22.30 -10.47
C ALA A 209 5.55 21.66 -11.85
N ASN A 210 6.60 20.86 -12.07
CA ASN A 210 6.93 20.28 -13.38
C ASN A 210 6.73 18.77 -13.46
N ASN A 211 6.15 18.16 -12.43
CA ASN A 211 5.80 16.73 -12.43
C ASN A 211 4.29 16.57 -12.30
N TYR A 212 3.54 17.07 -13.28
CA TYR A 212 2.08 16.91 -13.34
C TYR A 212 1.64 16.43 -14.72
N LEU A 213 0.58 15.62 -14.74
CA LEU A 213 -0.09 15.19 -15.96
C LEU A 213 -1.08 16.27 -16.38
N SER A 214 -0.82 16.92 -17.51
CA SER A 214 -1.72 17.95 -18.04
C SER A 214 -2.88 17.32 -18.81
N ALA A 215 -4.11 17.63 -18.41
CA ALA A 215 -5.32 17.25 -19.12
C ALA A 215 -5.71 18.34 -20.13
N VAL A 216 -5.12 18.29 -21.32
CA VAL A 216 -5.30 19.33 -22.36
C VAL A 216 -6.63 19.18 -23.12
N GLY A 217 -7.33 18.06 -22.93
CA GLY A 217 -8.63 17.79 -23.55
C GLY A 217 -8.52 17.42 -25.02
N SER A 218 -9.52 17.78 -25.82
CA SER A 218 -9.55 17.51 -27.25
C SER A 218 -10.02 18.73 -28.02
N THR A 219 -9.54 18.86 -29.26
CA THR A 219 -10.01 19.87 -30.21
C THR A 219 -10.87 19.20 -31.28
N LYS A 220 -11.94 19.88 -31.70
CA LYS A 220 -12.89 19.35 -32.68
C LYS A 220 -13.08 20.35 -33.80
N GLY A 221 -12.71 19.95 -35.02
CA GLY A 221 -13.11 20.61 -36.26
C GLY A 221 -14.38 19.97 -36.85
N ASP A 222 -14.82 20.47 -38.00
CA ASP A 222 -16.09 20.07 -38.63
C ASP A 222 -16.13 18.58 -39.05
N MET A 223 -14.97 17.98 -39.34
CA MET A 223 -14.88 16.57 -39.77
C MET A 223 -13.98 15.68 -38.90
N VAL A 224 -13.21 16.25 -37.97
CA VAL A 224 -12.24 15.48 -37.16
C VAL A 224 -12.18 16.03 -35.74
N ALA A 225 -12.14 15.13 -34.76
CA ALA A 225 -11.74 15.43 -33.39
C ALA A 225 -10.35 14.85 -33.13
N VAL A 226 -9.48 15.62 -32.48
CA VAL A 226 -8.11 15.22 -32.12
C VAL A 226 -7.93 15.44 -30.63
N ASP A 227 -7.53 14.38 -29.93
CA ASP A 227 -7.14 14.47 -28.53
C ASP A 227 -5.78 15.16 -28.40
N LEU A 228 -5.70 16.13 -27.50
CA LEU A 228 -4.48 16.89 -27.23
C LEU A 228 -3.76 16.25 -26.05
N VAL A 229 -2.48 15.93 -26.24
CA VAL A 229 -1.59 15.43 -25.18
C VAL A 229 -0.46 16.42 -25.02
N ALA A 230 -0.20 16.88 -23.80
CA ALA A 230 1.01 17.63 -23.48
C ALA A 230 1.96 16.74 -22.68
N GLY A 231 3.21 16.64 -23.14
CA GLY A 231 4.30 16.01 -22.39
C GLY A 231 4.82 16.97 -21.32
N THR A 232 4.06 17.14 -20.24
CA THR A 232 4.43 17.97 -19.09
C THR A 232 5.18 17.20 -18.00
N ASP A 233 5.32 15.89 -18.16
CA ASP A 233 6.06 14.99 -17.29
C ASP A 233 7.48 14.74 -17.81
N LEU A 234 8.40 14.44 -16.87
CA LEU A 234 9.80 14.16 -17.15
C LEU A 234 10.01 12.65 -17.12
N HIS A 235 10.44 12.07 -18.23
CA HIS A 235 10.59 10.62 -18.39
C HIS A 235 12.03 10.16 -18.39
N THR A 236 12.96 11.04 -18.76
CA THR A 236 14.38 10.72 -18.87
C THR A 236 15.22 11.44 -17.84
N LEU A 237 16.37 10.85 -17.52
CA LEU A 237 17.36 11.47 -16.62
C LEU A 237 17.82 12.84 -17.16
N ASP A 238 17.92 12.99 -18.48
CA ASP A 238 18.38 14.23 -19.11
C ASP A 238 17.31 15.32 -19.09
N GLU A 239 16.03 14.97 -19.28
CA GLU A 239 14.92 15.90 -19.05
C GLU A 239 14.89 16.39 -17.60
N PHE A 240 15.12 15.48 -16.63
CA PHE A 240 15.17 15.84 -15.22
C PHE A 240 16.36 16.75 -14.89
N ARG A 241 17.53 16.52 -15.49
CA ARG A 241 18.71 17.40 -15.36
C ARG A 241 18.44 18.81 -15.88
N ARG A 242 17.71 18.91 -16.99
CA ARG A 242 17.35 20.18 -17.65
C ARG A 242 16.06 20.78 -17.11
N LEU A 243 15.61 20.33 -15.94
CA LEU A 243 14.50 20.97 -15.25
C LEU A 243 14.88 22.39 -14.85
N VAL A 244 14.02 23.35 -15.20
CA VAL A 244 14.23 24.77 -14.84
C VAL A 244 13.86 24.97 -13.37
N VAL A 245 14.84 25.35 -12.56
CA VAL A 245 14.66 25.65 -11.13
C VAL A 245 14.28 27.11 -10.93
N LYS A 246 14.94 28.02 -11.65
CA LYS A 246 14.73 29.46 -11.51
C LYS A 246 14.94 30.15 -12.86
N LYS A 247 14.15 31.19 -13.10
CA LYS A 247 14.27 32.06 -14.27
C LYS A 247 14.32 33.51 -13.81
N ASP A 248 15.43 34.18 -14.05
CA ASP A 248 15.62 35.61 -13.80
C ASP A 248 15.88 36.33 -15.12
N GLY A 249 14.82 36.82 -15.75
CA GLY A 249 14.86 37.41 -17.09
C GLY A 249 15.33 36.41 -18.15
N ILE A 250 16.58 36.58 -18.60
CA ILE A 250 17.24 35.75 -19.62
C ILE A 250 18.02 34.59 -18.98
N ASN A 251 18.41 34.72 -17.71
CA ASN A 251 19.18 33.69 -17.02
C ASN A 251 18.24 32.58 -16.55
N ILE A 252 18.49 31.37 -17.06
CA ILE A 252 17.76 30.16 -16.69
C ILE A 252 18.73 29.29 -15.91
N VAL A 253 18.34 28.91 -14.70
CA VAL A 253 19.10 27.94 -13.90
C VAL A 253 18.43 26.58 -13.97
N TYR A 254 19.20 25.59 -14.38
CA TYR A 254 18.79 24.20 -14.50
C TYR A 254 19.15 23.39 -13.25
N LEU A 255 18.46 22.28 -13.04
CA LEU A 255 18.66 21.42 -11.87
C LEU A 255 20.08 20.85 -11.79
N ASP A 256 20.68 20.48 -12.93
CA ASP A 256 22.06 19.99 -13.00
C ASP A 256 23.13 21.02 -12.57
N GLN A 257 22.81 22.31 -12.64
CA GLN A 257 23.68 23.39 -12.19
C GLN A 257 23.70 23.54 -10.67
N VAL A 258 22.66 23.07 -9.97
CA VAL A 258 22.50 23.18 -8.51
C VAL A 258 22.45 21.83 -7.79
N ALA A 259 22.39 20.72 -8.51
CA ALA A 259 22.29 19.39 -7.94
C ALA A 259 22.92 18.32 -8.84
N THR A 260 23.46 17.26 -8.22
CA THR A 260 23.87 16.05 -8.96
C THR A 260 22.67 15.14 -9.14
N VAL A 261 22.19 15.00 -10.38
CA VAL A 261 21.03 14.16 -10.70
C VAL A 261 21.46 12.77 -11.14
N SER A 262 20.94 11.75 -10.46
CA SER A 262 21.22 10.33 -10.73
C SER A 262 19.97 9.47 -10.58
N MET A 263 19.91 8.38 -11.33
CA MET A 263 18.93 7.32 -11.12
C MET A 263 19.49 6.33 -10.10
N GLY A 264 18.71 6.02 -9.06
CA GLY A 264 19.10 5.09 -8.01
C GLY A 264 17.90 4.38 -7.41
N SER A 265 18.03 3.90 -6.18
CA SER A 265 16.94 3.31 -5.41
C SER A 265 16.17 4.39 -4.63
N GLU A 266 14.87 4.18 -4.43
CA GLU A 266 14.01 4.96 -3.54
C GLU A 266 14.48 4.87 -2.08
N ASP A 267 14.77 3.64 -1.63
CA ASP A 267 15.25 3.35 -0.28
C ASP A 267 16.59 2.59 -0.31
N TYR A 268 17.47 2.96 0.60
CA TYR A 268 18.77 2.32 0.85
C TYR A 268 18.89 1.77 2.28
N ASN A 269 17.93 2.09 3.15
CA ASN A 269 17.98 1.76 4.57
C ASN A 269 17.43 0.36 4.85
N THR A 270 16.67 -0.21 3.92
CA THR A 270 16.12 -1.56 4.04
C THR A 270 16.98 -2.57 3.26
N ASN A 271 17.34 -3.67 3.91
CA ASN A 271 18.01 -4.81 3.29
C ASN A 271 17.31 -6.10 3.72
N VAL A 272 17.06 -6.99 2.77
CA VAL A 272 16.51 -8.34 3.00
C VAL A 272 17.46 -9.34 2.37
N ALA A 273 17.94 -10.28 3.18
CA ALA A 273 18.75 -11.39 2.73
C ALA A 273 17.95 -12.70 2.87
N PHE A 274 18.15 -13.62 1.93
CA PHE A 274 17.57 -14.95 1.98
C PHE A 274 18.70 -15.95 2.12
N SER A 275 18.66 -16.77 3.18
CA SER A 275 19.66 -17.80 3.50
C SER A 275 21.05 -17.33 3.99
N GLY A 276 21.19 -16.07 4.41
CA GLY A 276 22.44 -15.52 4.98
C GLY A 276 23.32 -14.90 3.92
#